data_AF-C5A245-F1
#
_entry.id   AF-C5A245-F1
#
_cell.length_a   1.000
_cell.length_b   1.000
_cell.length_c   1.000
_cell.angle_alpha   90.00
_cell.angle_beta   90.00
_cell.angle_gamma   90.00
#
_symmetry.space_group_name_H-M   'P 1'
#
loop_
_entity.id
_entity.type
_entity.pdbx_description
1 polymer ?
#
loop_
_entity_poly.entity_id
_entity_poly.type
_entity_poly.pdbx_seq_one_letter_code
_entity_poly.pdbx_strand_id
1 'polypeptide(L)' 'MRCEKMIVPVRCFTCGKVLADKYYEFRKRVEAGEDPGKVLDDLGVERYCCRRTLLSHVELIDQVMVYKVY' A
#
# COMPACT_ATOMS: atom_id res chain seq x y z
N MET A 1 15.87 8.18 -4.74
CA MET A 1 15.39 8.28 -6.13
C MET A 1 15.35 6.91 -6.80
N ARG A 2 14.34 6.10 -6.49
CA ARG A 2 13.87 5.01 -7.35
C ARG A 2 12.44 4.72 -6.91
N CYS A 3 11.51 5.39 -7.55
CA CYS A 3 10.10 5.08 -7.42
C CYS A 3 9.89 3.97 -8.46
N GLU A 4 10.05 2.72 -8.03
CA GLU A 4 9.58 1.56 -8.80
C GLU A 4 8.09 1.46 -8.52
N LYS A 5 7.40 2.26 -9.32
CA LYS A 5 6.00 2.57 -9.43
C LYS A 5 5.20 1.34 -9.86
N MET A 6 5.04 0.38 -8.96
CA MET A 6 4.37 -0.90 -9.21
C MET A 6 3.30 -1.21 -8.15
N ILE A 7 2.54 -2.28 -8.36
CA ILE A 7 1.50 -2.77 -7.45
C ILE A 7 2.08 -2.97 -6.03
N VAL A 8 1.19 -2.84 -5.03
CA VAL A 8 1.49 -3.05 -3.61
C VAL A 8 2.22 -4.37 -3.39
N PRO A 9 3.31 -4.37 -2.61
CA PRO A 9 4.00 -5.60 -2.30
C PRO A 9 3.06 -6.56 -1.55
N VAL A 10 2.98 -7.80 -2.02
CA VAL A 10 2.11 -8.84 -1.45
C VAL A 10 2.41 -9.09 0.04
N ARG A 11 3.70 -8.99 0.42
CA ARG A 11 4.18 -9.14 1.79
C ARG A 11 5.06 -7.95 2.19
N CYS A 12 5.12 -7.66 3.48
CA CYS A 12 6.06 -6.67 4.00
C CYS A 12 7.51 -7.14 3.87
N PHE A 13 8.40 -6.24 3.45
CA PHE A 13 9.83 -6.50 3.28
C PHE A 13 10.56 -6.90 4.56
N THR A 14 10.04 -6.53 5.74
CA THR A 14 10.70 -6.83 7.03
C THR A 14 9.98 -7.94 7.79
N CYS A 15 8.65 -7.82 7.96
CA CYS A 15 7.88 -8.76 8.79
C CYS A 15 7.37 -9.99 8.02
N GLY A 16 7.36 -9.97 6.67
CA GLY A 16 6.83 -11.05 5.84
C GLY A 16 5.31 -11.26 5.93
N LYS A 17 4.60 -10.48 6.77
CA LYS A 17 3.13 -10.51 6.89
C LYS A 17 2.49 -10.10 5.56
N VAL A 18 1.38 -10.75 5.21
CA VAL A 18 0.57 -10.39 4.02
C VAL A 18 -0.02 -9.00 4.23
N LEU A 19 0.11 -8.15 3.20
CA LEU A 19 -0.36 -6.76 3.22
C LEU A 19 -1.26 -6.38 2.03
N ALA A 20 -1.22 -7.14 0.93
CA ALA A 20 -1.99 -6.81 -0.26
C ALA A 20 -3.52 -6.93 -0.06
N ASP A 21 -3.97 -7.79 0.85
CA ASP A 21 -5.38 -7.95 1.20
C ASP A 21 -5.98 -6.67 1.80
N LYS A 22 -5.20 -5.93 2.59
CA LYS A 22 -5.67 -4.77 3.36
C LYS A 22 -5.53 -3.44 2.63
N TYR A 23 -4.74 -3.41 1.57
CA TYR A 23 -4.35 -2.15 0.94
C TYR A 23 -5.53 -1.41 0.30
N TYR A 24 -6.39 -2.11 -0.44
CA TYR A 24 -7.53 -1.48 -1.10
C TYR A 24 -8.54 -0.91 -0.11
N GLU A 25 -8.75 -1.59 1.01
CA GLU A 25 -9.60 -1.10 2.09
C GLU A 25 -8.99 0.11 2.80
N PHE A 26 -7.70 0.05 3.11
CA PHE A 26 -6.94 1.18 3.64
C PHE A 26 -7.06 2.41 2.74
N ARG A 27 -6.82 2.24 1.43
CA ARG A 27 -6.87 3.32 0.44
C ARG A 27 -8.26 3.97 0.36
N LYS A 28 -9.33 3.17 0.29
CA LYS A 28 -10.71 3.67 0.24
C LYS A 28 -11.09 4.50 1.47
N ARG A 29 -10.70 4.03 2.67
CA ARG A 29 -11.00 4.73 3.93
C ARG A 29 -10.19 6.02 4.07
N VAL A 30 -8.92 6.02 3.64
CA VAL A 30 -8.09 7.23 3.62
C VAL A 30 -8.60 8.24 2.58
N GLU A 31 -9.05 7.79 1.40
CA GLU A 31 -9.70 8.64 0.40
C GLU A 31 -11.05 9.21 0.89
N ALA A 32 -11.75 8.50 1.77
CA ALA A 32 -12.95 8.98 2.44
C ALA A 32 -12.68 10.03 3.54
N GLY A 33 -11.41 10.32 3.85
CA GLY A 33 -11.00 11.33 4.83
C GLY A 33 -10.81 10.79 6.26
N GLU A 34 -10.79 9.47 6.45
CA GLU A 34 -10.44 8.90 7.76
C GLU A 34 -8.95 9.05 8.08
N ASP A 35 -8.64 9.20 9.37
CA ASP A 35 -7.25 9.29 9.82
C ASP A 35 -6.49 7.98 9.56
N PRO A 36 -5.35 8.03 8.85
CA PRO A 36 -4.63 6.82 8.44
C PRO A 36 -4.11 6.01 9.63
N GLY A 37 -3.86 6.62 10.79
CA GLY A 37 -3.45 5.91 12.00
C GLY A 37 -4.55 4.99 12.50
N LYS A 38 -5.76 5.53 12.65
CA LYS A 38 -6.94 4.78 13.11
C LYS A 38 -7.32 3.64 12.17
N VAL A 39 -7.22 3.87 10.86
CA VAL A 39 -7.51 2.84 9.85
C VAL A 39 -6.50 1.69 9.95
N LEU A 40 -5.22 1.99 10.17
CA LEU A 40 -4.18 0.95 10.33
C LEU A 40 -4.36 0.14 11.61
N ASP A 41 -4.86 0.77 12.68
CA ASP A 41 -5.19 0.10 13.93
C ASP A 41 -6.41 -0.82 13.78
N ASP A 42 -7.47 -0.36 13.10
CA ASP A 42 -8.67 -1.15 12.81
C ASP A 42 -8.37 -2.38 11.92
N LEU A 43 -7.47 -2.21 10.95
CA LEU A 43 -6.99 -3.29 10.08
C LEU A 43 -6.03 -4.28 10.77
N GLY A 44 -5.69 -4.09 12.06
CA GLY A 44 -4.82 -5.00 12.81
C GLY A 44 -3.37 -5.00 12.31
N VAL A 45 -2.88 -3.85 11.84
CA VAL A 45 -1.49 -3.66 11.43
C VAL A 45 -0.71 -3.04 12.60
N GLU A 46 -0.30 -3.84 13.56
CA GLU A 46 0.34 -3.33 14.79
C GLU A 46 1.81 -2.91 14.60
N ARG A 47 2.57 -3.65 13.78
CA ARG A 47 4.02 -3.42 13.63
C ARG A 47 4.31 -2.24 12.69
N TYR A 48 5.18 -1.34 13.14
CA TYR A 48 5.63 -0.16 12.37
C TYR A 48 6.21 -0.53 11.00
N CYS A 49 6.91 -1.66 10.89
CA CYS A 49 7.52 -2.10 9.63
C CYS A 49 6.47 -2.40 8.55
N CYS A 50 5.33 -2.98 8.94
CA CYS A 50 4.25 -3.29 8.04
C CYS A 50 3.41 -2.02 7.74
N ARG A 51 3.28 -1.08 8.69
CA ARG A 51 2.64 0.24 8.49
C ARG A 51 3.39 1.12 7.48
N ARG A 52 4.73 1.17 7.57
CA ARG A 52 5.58 1.96 6.66
C ARG A 52 5.34 1.60 5.20
N THR A 53 5.18 0.31 4.91
CA THR A 53 4.94 -0.18 3.55
C THR A 53 3.63 0.37 2.99
N LEU A 54 2.55 0.38 3.77
CA LEU A 54 1.24 0.88 3.34
C LEU A 54 1.23 2.41 3.20
N LEU A 55 1.84 3.13 4.15
CA LEU A 55 1.89 4.60 4.16
C LEU A 55 2.71 5.18 3.02
N SER A 56 3.81 4.52 2.64
CA SER A 56 4.72 5.00 1.59
C SER A 56 4.42 4.41 0.21
N HIS A 57 3.36 3.61 0.08
CA HIS A 57 3.02 2.98 -1.18
C HIS A 57 2.47 4.00 -2.19
N VAL A 58 2.92 3.91 -3.44
CA VAL A 58 2.43 4.77 -4.54
C VAL A 58 2.09 3.88 -5.72
N GLU A 59 0.79 3.74 -6.02
CA GLU A 59 0.30 2.98 -7.18
C GLU A 59 0.45 3.80 -8.45
N LEU A 60 1.27 3.33 -9.37
CA LEU A 60 1.49 3.99 -10.67
C LEU A 60 1.46 3.03 -11.85
N ILE A 61 1.01 1.79 -11.59
CA ILE A 61 0.74 0.80 -12.62
C ILE A 61 -0.27 1.32 -13.65
N ASP A 62 -1.27 2.09 -13.21
CA ASP A 62 -2.30 2.67 -14.08
C ASP A 62 -1.70 3.61 -15.14
N GLN A 63 -0.63 4.33 -14.80
CA GLN A 63 0.04 5.23 -15.74
C GLN A 63 0.94 4.49 -16.72
N VAL A 64 1.60 3.42 -16.28
CA VAL A 64 2.52 2.63 -17.11
C VAL A 64 1.77 1.72 -18.07
N MET A 65 0.59 1.21 -17.68
CA MET A 65 -0.23 0.27 -18.47
C MET A 65 -0.64 0.82 -19.85
N VAL A 66 -0.66 2.14 -20.02
CA VAL A 66 -1.00 2.80 -21.29
C VAL A 66 0.07 2.53 -22.36
N TYR A 67 1.31 2.30 -21.96
CA TYR A 67 2.43 2.07 -22.87
C TYR A 67 2.58 0.57 -23.15
N LYS A 68 2.28 0.15 -24.39
CA LYS A 68 2.53 -1.20 -24.87
C LYS A 68 3.84 -1.22 -25.64
N VAL A 69 4.77 -2.08 -25.22
CA VAL A 69 5.97 -2.37 -26.00
C VAL A 69 5.56 -3.39 -27.07
N TYR A 70 5.59 -2.99 -28.34
CA TYR A 70 5.40 -3.87 -29.50
C TYR A 70 6.65 -4.73 -29.73
#